data_AF-A0A2D9W8R5-F1
#
_entry.id   AF-A0A2D9W8R5-F1
#
_cell.length_a   1.000
_cell.length_b   1.000
_cell.length_c   1.000
_cell.angle_alpha   90.00
_cell.angle_beta   90.00
_cell.angle_gamma   90.00
#
_symmetry.space_group_name_H-M   'P 1'
#
loop_
_entity.id
_entity.type
_entity.pdbx_description
1 polymer ?
#
loop_
_entity_poly.entity_id
_entity_poly.type
_entity_poly.pdbx_seq_one_letter_code
_entity_poly.pdbx_strand_id
1 'polypeptide(L)' 'MRACAATGNRAKAVVAYHEFRELLASEVGTDPEPETEALYMEILD' A
#
# COMPACT_ATOMS: atom_id res chain seq x y z
N MET A 1 1.45 4.36 4.32
CA MET A 1 1.15 4.73 2.91
C MET A 1 0.76 6.21 2.77
N ARG A 2 -0.47 6.63 3.12
CA ARG A 2 -0.94 8.04 2.99
C ARG A 2 0.02 9.08 3.59
N ALA A 3 0.48 8.88 4.83
CA ALA A 3 1.44 9.80 5.46
C ALA A 3 2.81 9.85 4.76
N CYS A 4 3.27 8.73 4.17
CA CYS A 4 4.53 8.70 3.43
C CYS A 4 4.38 9.41 2.07
N ALA A 5 3.25 9.23 1.39
CA ALA A 5 2.93 9.95 0.17
C ALA A 5 2.79 11.47 0.42
N ALA A 6 2.07 11.87 1.47
CA ALA A 6 1.87 13.27 1.84
C ALA A 6 3.17 14.01 2.23
N THR A 7 4.22 13.28 2.64
CA THR A 7 5.53 13.84 2.97
C THR A 7 6.51 13.80 1.79
N GLY A 8 6.03 13.45 0.59
CA GLY A 8 6.84 13.34 -0.63
C GLY A 8 7.67 12.06 -0.72
N ASN A 9 7.56 11.14 0.24
CA ASN A 9 8.29 9.89 0.26
C ASN A 9 7.49 8.77 -0.41
N ARG A 10 7.30 8.91 -1.72
CA ARG A 10 6.58 7.97 -2.58
C ARG A 10 7.18 6.55 -2.54
N ALA A 11 8.50 6.43 -2.53
CA ALA A 11 9.19 5.13 -2.43
C ALA A 11 8.80 4.38 -1.15
N LYS A 12 8.81 5.06 0.01
CA LYS A 12 8.39 4.46 1.28
C LYS A 12 6.90 4.12 1.30
N ALA A 13 6.06 4.89 0.59
CA ALA A 13 4.64 4.59 0.45
C ALA A 13 4.41 3.30 -0.36
N VAL A 14 5.16 3.10 -1.45
CA VAL A 14 5.12 1.88 -2.27
C VAL A 14 5.59 0.66 -1.48
N VAL A 15 6.72 0.76 -0.77
CA VAL A 15 7.23 -0.36 0.08
C VAL A 15 6.19 -0.77 1.11
N ALA A 16 5.59 0.20 1.81
CA ALA A 16 4.58 -0.07 2.82
C ALA A 16 3.32 -0.78 2.25
N TYR A 17 2.97 -0.56 0.98
CA TYR A 17 1.88 -1.29 0.33
C TYR A 17 2.25 -2.75 0.07
N HIS A 18 3.44 -3.00 -0.45
CA HIS A 18 3.91 -4.37 -0.73
C HIS A 18 4.02 -5.19 0.56
N GLU A 19 4.60 -4.63 1.62
CA GLU A 19 4.67 -5.27 2.93
C GLU A 19 3.27 -5.58 3.49
N PHE A 20 2.32 -4.65 3.34
CA PHE A 20 0.94 -4.86 3.77
C PHE A 20 0.25 -5.98 3.00
N ARG A 21 0.41 -6.04 1.68
CA ARG A 21 -0.17 -7.09 0.84
C ARG A 21 0.41 -8.47 1.20
N GLU A 22 1.72 -8.56 1.38
CA GLU A 22 2.37 -9.82 1.79
C GLU A 22 1.85 -10.30 3.14
N LEU A 23 1.69 -9.39 4.11
CA LEU A 23 1.16 -9.73 5.43
C LEU A 23 -0.30 -10.21 5.39
N LEU A 24 -1.16 -9.58 4.59
CA LEU A 24 -2.54 -10.04 4.43
C LEU A 24 -2.58 -11.44 3.81
N ALA A 25 -1.80 -11.67 2.76
CA ALA A 25 -1.72 -12.97 2.12
C ALA A 25 -1.19 -14.05 3.07
N SER A 26 -0.21 -13.71 3.92
CA SER A 26 0.40 -14.68 4.84
C SER A 26 -0.48 -15.00 6.05
N GLU A 27 -1.12 -14.01 6.64
CA GLU A 27 -1.84 -14.17 7.92
C GLU A 27 -3.31 -14.57 7.74
N VAL A 28 -3.97 -14.07 6.69
CA VAL A 28 -5.41 -14.25 6.49
C VAL A 28 -5.79 -14.77 5.10
N GLY A 29 -4.82 -14.89 4.19
CA GLY A 29 -5.04 -15.42 2.85
C GLY A 29 -5.91 -14.52 1.98
N THR A 30 -5.91 -13.21 2.25
CA THR A 30 -6.70 -12.23 1.48
C THR A 30 -5.80 -11.20 0.80
N ASP A 31 -6.34 -10.54 -0.21
CA ASP A 31 -5.72 -9.36 -0.81
C ASP A 31 -6.23 -8.07 -0.13
N PRO A 32 -5.57 -6.90 -0.36
CA PRO A 32 -6.08 -5.60 0.06
C PRO A 32 -7.47 -5.29 -0.49
N GLU A 33 -8.30 -4.61 0.31
CA GLU A 33 -9.59 -4.09 -0.14
C GLU A 33 -9.41 -3.04 -1.27
N PRO A 34 -10.41 -2.88 -2.18
CA PRO A 34 -10.31 -1.98 -3.33
C PRO A 34 -9.95 -0.52 -2.99
N GLU A 35 -10.37 -0.01 -1.83
CA GLU A 35 -9.99 1.34 -1.38
C GLU A 35 -8.47 1.46 -1.16
N THR A 36 -7.84 0.39 -0.66
CA THR A 36 -6.39 0.36 -0.42
C THR A 36 -5.62 0.17 -1.71
N GLU A 37 -6.15 -0.61 -2.66
CA GLU A 37 -5.58 -0.71 -4.01
C GLU A 37 -5.67 0.63 -4.76
N ALA A 38 -6.80 1.34 -4.67
CA ALA A 38 -6.96 2.66 -5.26
C ALA A 38 -5.94 3.67 -4.72
N LEU A 39 -5.71 3.66 -3.41
CA LEU A 39 -4.65 4.48 -2.79
C LEU A 39 -3.26 4.13 -3.35
N TYR A 40 -2.96 2.86 -3.61
CA TYR A 40 -1.69 2.47 -4.23
C TYR A 40 -1.56 3.02 -5.65
N MET A 41 -2.64 2.97 -6.44
CA MET A 41 -2.65 3.56 -7.79
C MET A 41 -2.43 5.08 -7.76
N GLU A 42 -3.08 5.80 -6.83
CA GLU A 42 -2.84 7.23 -6.62
C GLU A 42 -1.39 7.55 -6.25
N ILE A 43 -0.71 6.63 -5.56
CA ILE A 43 0.73 6.76 -5.23
C ILE A 43 1.60 6.52 -6.47
N LEU A 44 1.14 5.75 -7.45
CA LEU A 44 1.86 5.43 -8.68
C LEU A 44 1.67 6.44 -9.82
N ASP A 45 0.68 7.32 -9.73
CA ASP A 45 0.57 8.49 -10.60
C ASP A 45 1.58 9.58 -10.18
#